data_AF-A0A454CX61-F1
#
_entry.id   AF-A0A454CX61-F1
#
_cell.length_a   1.000
_cell.length_b   1.000
_cell.length_c   1.000
_cell.angle_alpha   90.00
_cell.angle_beta   90.00
_cell.angle_gamma   90.00
#
_symmetry.space_group_name_H-M   'P 1'
#
loop_
_entity.id
_entity.type
_entity.pdbx_description
1 polymer ?
#
loop_
_entity_poly.entity_id
_entity_poly.type
_entity_poly.pdbx_seq_one_letter_code
_entity_poly.pdbx_strand_id
1 'polypeptide(L)'
;ISDDLMWSYYELLSFRPLEEIAQFKADVEAGKNPRDIKVLLAKEIIARFHSEADADAAEQEFVNRFAKNQIPDEMPEFDFETGTPVANLLKEAGLCASTSEAMRMVKQGAAKIEGEKVADAKFVPE
;
A
#
# COMPACT_ATOMS: atom_id res chain seq x y z
N ILE A 1 -7.76 -8.55 -5.82
CA ILE A 1 -9.18 -8.95 -5.93
C ILE A 1 -10.03 -8.06 -5.03
N SER A 2 -11.25 -7.72 -5.46
CA SER A 2 -12.21 -7.01 -4.60
C SER A 2 -12.71 -7.91 -3.47
N ASP A 3 -13.28 -7.32 -2.44
CA ASP A 3 -13.79 -8.05 -1.27
C ASP A 3 -14.99 -8.92 -1.64
N ASP A 4 -15.88 -8.45 -2.51
CA ASP A 4 -17.02 -9.25 -2.98
C ASP A 4 -16.57 -10.48 -3.79
N LEU A 5 -15.59 -10.30 -4.69
CA LEU A 5 -15.13 -11.37 -5.58
C LEU A 5 -14.32 -12.45 -4.84
N MET A 6 -13.69 -12.10 -3.71
CA MET A 6 -12.83 -13.04 -2.98
C MET A 6 -13.61 -14.25 -2.48
N TRP A 7 -14.91 -14.11 -2.20
CA TRP A 7 -15.74 -15.21 -1.72
C TRP A 7 -15.96 -16.29 -2.78
N SER A 8 -16.22 -15.90 -4.01
CA SER A 8 -16.29 -16.87 -5.13
C SER A 8 -14.95 -17.56 -5.35
N TYR A 9 -13.83 -16.86 -5.10
CA TYR A 9 -12.50 -17.47 -5.21
C TYR A 9 -12.27 -18.48 -4.08
N TYR A 10 -12.69 -18.18 -2.86
CA TYR A 10 -12.67 -19.14 -1.76
C TYR A 10 -13.49 -20.39 -2.10
N GLU A 11 -14.74 -20.21 -2.55
CA GLU A 11 -15.65 -21.32 -2.86
C GLU A 11 -15.17 -22.20 -4.02
N LEU A 12 -14.48 -21.62 -5.01
CA LEU A 12 -14.04 -22.34 -6.21
C LEU A 12 -12.61 -22.88 -6.11
N LEU A 13 -11.73 -22.24 -5.33
CA LEU A 13 -10.30 -22.51 -5.34
C LEU A 13 -9.77 -23.03 -3.99
N SER A 14 -10.38 -22.66 -2.86
CA SER A 14 -9.91 -23.11 -1.54
C SER A 14 -10.38 -24.53 -1.23
N PHE A 15 -9.55 -25.27 -0.48
CA PHE A 15 -9.93 -26.57 0.08
C PHE A 15 -10.47 -26.46 1.51
N ARG A 16 -10.65 -25.24 2.03
CA ARG A 16 -11.25 -25.01 3.34
C ARG A 16 -12.74 -25.39 3.33
N PRO A 17 -13.26 -25.95 4.44
CA PRO A 17 -14.68 -26.22 4.57
C PRO A 17 -15.54 -24.96 4.39
N LEU A 18 -16.72 -25.11 3.80
CA LEU A 18 -17.67 -23.99 3.61
C LEU A 18 -18.07 -23.32 4.93
N GLU A 19 -18.10 -24.08 6.03
CA GLU A 19 -18.36 -23.57 7.38
C GLU A 19 -17.28 -22.58 7.83
N GLU A 20 -16.02 -22.85 7.53
CA GLU A 20 -14.91 -21.96 7.83
C GLU A 20 -14.96 -20.68 6.98
N ILE A 21 -15.30 -20.82 5.70
CA ILE A 21 -15.50 -19.66 4.80
C ILE A 21 -16.67 -18.80 5.29
N ALA A 22 -17.75 -19.41 5.78
CA ALA A 22 -18.87 -18.69 6.37
C ALA A 22 -18.45 -17.93 7.64
N GLN A 23 -17.58 -18.51 8.48
CA GLN A 23 -17.01 -17.81 9.63
C GLN A 23 -16.14 -16.61 9.20
N PHE A 24 -15.33 -16.74 8.15
CA PHE A 24 -14.57 -15.61 7.62
C PHE A 24 -15.46 -14.46 7.13
N LYS A 25 -16.61 -14.77 6.49
CA LYS A 25 -17.61 -13.77 6.09
C LYS A 25 -18.15 -13.03 7.32
N ALA A 26 -18.56 -13.76 8.35
CA ALA A 26 -19.06 -13.18 9.59
C ALA A 26 -18.01 -12.33 10.32
N ASP A 27 -16.75 -12.78 10.38
CA ASP A 27 -15.66 -12.02 10.97
C ASP A 27 -15.44 -10.68 10.25
N VAL A 28 -15.50 -10.68 8.91
CA VAL A 28 -15.34 -9.47 8.10
C VAL A 28 -16.50 -8.51 8.34
N GLU A 29 -17.74 -9.01 8.40
CA GLU A 29 -18.91 -8.22 8.77
C GLU A 29 -18.81 -7.63 10.19
N ALA A 30 -18.14 -8.34 11.10
CA ALA A 30 -17.85 -7.89 12.46
C ALA A 30 -16.65 -6.92 12.56
N GLY A 31 -16.03 -6.55 11.43
CA GLY A 31 -14.97 -5.53 11.36
C GLY A 31 -13.55 -6.07 11.18
N LYS A 32 -13.36 -7.37 10.98
CA LYS A 32 -12.07 -7.93 10.58
C LYS A 32 -11.68 -7.41 9.20
N ASN A 33 -10.40 -7.09 9.01
CA ASN A 33 -9.94 -6.53 7.75
C ASN A 33 -10.03 -7.59 6.62
N PRO A 34 -10.78 -7.34 5.52
CA PRO A 34 -10.87 -8.25 4.38
C PRO A 34 -9.50 -8.60 3.77
N ARG A 35 -8.52 -7.70 3.90
CA ARG A 35 -7.14 -7.92 3.45
C ARG A 35 -6.55 -9.19 4.08
N ASP A 36 -6.74 -9.40 5.38
CA ASP A 36 -6.10 -10.50 6.09
C ASP A 36 -6.68 -11.83 5.61
N ILE A 37 -7.98 -11.88 5.33
CA ILE A 37 -8.63 -13.03 4.70
C ILE A 37 -8.07 -13.28 3.29
N LYS A 38 -7.90 -12.24 2.46
CA LYS A 38 -7.28 -12.40 1.14
C LYS A 38 -5.84 -12.92 1.20
N VAL A 39 -5.07 -12.51 2.20
CA VAL A 39 -3.70 -13.01 2.41
C VAL A 39 -3.73 -14.50 2.71
N LEU A 40 -4.65 -14.98 3.55
CA LEU A 40 -4.79 -16.42 3.81
C LEU A 40 -5.06 -17.24 2.54
N LEU A 41 -5.95 -16.75 1.67
CA LEU A 41 -6.21 -17.41 0.37
C LEU A 41 -4.96 -17.40 -0.51
N ALA A 42 -4.26 -16.27 -0.59
CA ALA A 42 -3.03 -16.16 -1.38
C ALA A 42 -1.97 -17.16 -0.91
N LYS A 43 -1.77 -17.30 0.41
CA LYS A 43 -0.85 -18.28 0.98
C LYS A 43 -1.23 -19.71 0.60
N GLU A 44 -2.50 -20.06 0.72
CA GLU A 44 -3.00 -21.39 0.36
C GLU A 44 -2.72 -21.72 -1.12
N ILE A 45 -2.96 -20.77 -2.02
CA ILE A 45 -2.71 -20.96 -3.45
C ILE A 45 -1.20 -21.09 -3.74
N ILE A 46 -0.35 -20.24 -3.13
CA ILE A 46 1.10 -20.30 -3.33
C ILE A 46 1.64 -21.63 -2.80
N ALA A 47 1.28 -22.02 -1.58
CA ALA A 47 1.72 -23.28 -0.97
C ALA A 47 1.34 -24.50 -1.83
N ARG A 48 0.16 -24.45 -2.47
CA ARG A 48 -0.32 -25.53 -3.34
C ARG A 48 0.47 -25.71 -4.62
N PHE A 49 0.93 -24.62 -5.24
CA PHE A 49 1.62 -24.65 -6.53
C PHE A 49 3.14 -24.48 -6.43
N HIS A 50 3.64 -24.12 -5.25
CA HIS A 50 5.06 -23.90 -4.97
C HIS A 50 5.45 -24.63 -3.67
N SER A 51 5.63 -23.89 -2.58
CA SER A 51 5.95 -24.44 -1.26
C SER A 51 5.40 -23.53 -0.14
N GLU A 52 5.28 -24.09 1.07
CA GLU A 52 4.94 -23.30 2.26
C GLU A 52 5.96 -22.18 2.51
N ALA A 53 7.25 -22.45 2.27
CA ALA A 53 8.30 -21.46 2.41
C ALA A 53 8.13 -20.28 1.44
N ASP A 54 7.72 -20.54 0.19
CA ASP A 54 7.44 -19.49 -0.79
C ASP A 54 6.20 -18.67 -0.40
N ALA A 55 5.18 -19.31 0.19
CA ALA A 55 3.98 -18.63 0.68
C ALA A 55 4.30 -17.67 1.84
N ASP A 56 5.12 -18.12 2.80
CA ASP A 56 5.58 -17.28 3.92
C ASP A 56 6.48 -16.14 3.43
N ALA A 57 7.40 -16.41 2.51
CA ALA A 57 8.26 -15.38 1.92
C ALA A 57 7.44 -14.31 1.16
N ALA A 58 6.42 -14.72 0.40
CA ALA A 58 5.54 -13.81 -0.32
C ALA A 58 4.69 -12.95 0.64
N GLU A 59 4.19 -13.52 1.74
CA GLU A 59 3.50 -12.76 2.78
C GLU A 59 4.44 -11.73 3.42
N GLN A 60 5.66 -12.13 3.78
CA GLN A 60 6.66 -11.22 4.34
C GLN A 60 7.03 -10.10 3.37
N GLU A 61 7.22 -10.41 2.09
CA GLU A 61 7.50 -9.39 1.06
C GLU A 61 6.32 -8.42 0.91
N PHE A 62 5.08 -8.94 0.91
CA PHE A 62 3.88 -8.13 0.89
C PHE A 62 3.79 -7.21 2.11
N VAL A 63 3.94 -7.77 3.32
CA VAL A 63 3.97 -6.99 4.56
C VAL A 63 5.07 -5.95 4.49
N ASN A 64 6.29 -6.30 4.10
CA ASN A 64 7.38 -5.35 3.98
C ASN A 64 7.08 -4.24 2.96
N ARG A 65 6.49 -4.55 1.81
CA ARG A 65 6.16 -3.56 0.78
C ARG A 65 5.06 -2.59 1.22
N PHE A 66 4.06 -3.06 1.96
CA PHE A 66 2.90 -2.25 2.35
C PHE A 66 2.99 -1.67 3.76
N ALA A 67 3.73 -2.31 4.67
CA ALA A 67 4.09 -1.80 5.99
C ALA A 67 5.20 -0.76 5.90
N LYS A 68 6.07 -0.77 4.86
CA LYS A 68 7.00 0.34 4.55
C LYS A 68 6.32 1.61 4.00
N ASN A 69 4.98 1.70 4.08
CA ASN A 69 4.34 3.01 4.23
C ASN A 69 4.66 3.66 5.61
N GLN A 70 5.32 2.93 6.51
CA GLN A 70 6.05 3.50 7.63
C GLN A 70 7.26 4.23 7.07
N ILE A 71 7.24 5.55 7.26
CA ILE A 71 8.36 6.46 7.05
C ILE A 71 9.65 5.76 7.51
N PRO A 72 10.69 5.64 6.67
CA PRO A 72 11.95 5.04 7.07
C PRO A 72 12.46 5.67 8.38
N ASP A 73 12.98 4.85 9.30
CA ASP A 73 13.57 5.35 10.56
C ASP A 73 14.72 6.34 10.30
N GLU A 74 15.39 6.20 9.14
CA GLU A 74 16.40 7.12 8.63
C GLU A 74 15.97 7.61 7.23
N MET A 75 15.73 8.92 7.09
CA MET A 75 15.48 9.57 5.81
C MET A 75 16.58 10.61 5.51
N PRO A 76 16.91 10.82 4.22
CA PRO A 76 17.75 11.94 3.83
C PRO A 76 17.08 13.26 4.24
N GLU A 77 17.80 14.05 5.03
CA GLU A 77 17.41 15.42 5.35
C GLU A 77 17.91 16.37 4.25
N PHE A 78 17.15 17.43 4.02
CA PHE A 78 17.48 18.47 3.05
C PHE A 78 17.04 19.82 3.59
N ASP A 79 17.97 20.77 3.61
CA ASP A 79 17.69 22.16 3.99
C ASP A 79 17.14 22.94 2.80
N PHE A 80 16.11 23.76 3.03
CA PHE A 80 15.50 24.61 2.03
C PHE A 80 15.20 26.01 2.56
N GLU A 81 15.12 26.99 1.66
CA GLU A 81 14.72 28.35 2.04
C GLU A 81 13.21 28.44 2.28
N THR A 82 12.81 29.01 3.42
CA THR A 82 11.40 29.33 3.72
C THR A 82 10.81 30.19 2.62
N GLY A 83 9.61 29.84 2.15
CA GLY A 83 9.00 30.49 0.99
C GLY A 83 9.12 29.69 -0.32
N THR A 84 9.91 28.61 -0.32
CA THR A 84 10.06 27.75 -1.50
C THR A 84 8.82 26.88 -1.73
N PRO A 85 8.20 26.92 -2.94
CA PRO A 85 7.05 26.07 -3.24
C PRO A 85 7.39 24.58 -3.28
N VAL A 86 6.44 23.73 -2.89
CA VAL A 86 6.58 22.26 -2.84
C VAL A 86 7.10 21.65 -4.15
N ALA A 87 6.71 22.18 -5.31
CA ALA A 87 7.21 21.67 -6.59
C ALA A 87 8.71 21.90 -6.80
N ASN A 88 9.25 22.98 -6.24
CA ASN A 88 10.69 23.25 -6.25
C ASN A 88 11.40 22.35 -5.25
N LEU A 89 10.85 22.19 -4.05
CA LEU A 89 11.39 21.27 -3.02
C LEU A 89 11.51 19.83 -3.54
N LEU A 90 10.48 19.31 -4.21
CA LEU A 90 10.51 17.97 -4.80
C LEU A 90 11.63 17.78 -5.83
N LYS A 91 11.96 18.84 -6.58
CA LYS A 91 13.07 18.80 -7.54
C LYS A 91 14.42 18.90 -6.82
N GLU A 92 14.54 19.83 -5.88
CA GLU A 92 15.78 20.09 -5.14
C GLU A 92 16.18 18.90 -4.26
N ALA A 93 15.21 18.23 -3.65
CA ALA A 93 15.39 16.98 -2.91
C ALA A 93 15.67 15.76 -3.81
N GLY A 94 15.73 15.93 -5.14
CA GLY A 94 16.00 14.85 -6.10
C GLY A 94 14.86 13.85 -6.30
N LEU A 95 13.65 14.15 -5.81
CA LEU A 95 12.47 13.29 -5.94
C LEU A 95 11.81 13.38 -7.33
N CYS A 96 12.10 14.44 -8.09
CA CYS A 96 11.64 14.65 -9.46
C CYS A 96 12.77 15.22 -10.32
N ALA A 97 12.83 14.86 -11.61
CA ALA A 97 13.88 15.34 -12.52
C ALA A 97 13.71 16.82 -12.92
N SER A 98 12.50 17.37 -12.78
CA SER A 98 12.21 18.77 -13.09
C SER A 98 11.04 19.33 -12.27
N THR A 99 10.95 20.65 -12.17
CA THR A 99 9.83 21.35 -11.52
C THR A 99 8.50 21.06 -12.22
N SER A 100 8.49 20.95 -13.56
CA SER A 100 7.28 20.62 -14.32
C SER A 100 6.79 19.20 -14.03
N GLU A 101 7.72 18.25 -13.85
CA GLU A 101 7.38 16.90 -13.41
C GLU A 101 6.81 16.90 -11.99
N ALA A 102 7.43 17.63 -11.05
CA ALA A 102 6.93 17.77 -9.70
C ALA A 102 5.50 18.35 -9.67
N MET A 103 5.23 19.41 -10.43
CA MET A 103 3.88 19.97 -10.56
C MET A 103 2.85 18.94 -11.06
N ARG A 104 3.25 18.09 -12.00
CA ARG A 104 2.39 17.00 -12.51
C ARG A 104 2.14 15.95 -11.44
N MET A 105 3.18 15.55 -10.69
CA MET A 105 3.07 14.56 -9.60
C MET A 105 2.14 15.06 -8.48
N VAL A 106 2.25 16.34 -8.10
CA VAL A 106 1.35 16.97 -7.13
C VAL A 106 -0.10 16.93 -7.64
N LYS A 107 -0.35 17.35 -8.89
CA LYS A 107 -1.70 17.31 -9.50
C LYS A 107 -2.29 15.90 -9.59
N GLN A 108 -1.45 14.88 -9.72
CA GLN A 108 -1.86 13.46 -9.74
C GLN A 108 -2.08 12.89 -8.33
N GLY A 109 -1.86 13.68 -7.28
CA GLY A 109 -2.01 13.26 -5.88
C GLY A 109 -0.91 12.31 -5.40
N ALA A 110 0.27 12.35 -6.04
CA ALA A 110 1.44 11.53 -5.70
C ALA A 110 2.32 12.16 -4.62
N ALA A 111 2.20 13.47 -4.37
CA ALA A 111 2.93 14.17 -3.31
C ALA A 111 2.11 14.25 -2.01
N LYS A 112 2.77 14.01 -0.88
CA LYS A 112 2.17 14.11 0.45
C LYS A 112 3.09 14.88 1.41
N ILE A 113 2.49 15.70 2.28
CA ILE A 113 3.16 16.34 3.42
C ILE A 113 2.49 15.78 4.67
N GLU A 114 3.28 15.23 5.59
CA GLU A 114 2.78 14.60 6.83
C GLU A 114 1.67 13.54 6.59
N GLY A 115 1.73 12.87 5.45
CA GLY A 115 0.75 11.86 5.03
C GLY A 115 -0.50 12.42 4.33
N GLU A 116 -0.72 13.73 4.34
CA GLU A 116 -1.81 14.39 3.63
C GLU A 116 -1.43 14.74 2.19
N LYS A 117 -2.36 14.52 1.25
CA LYS A 117 -2.10 14.82 -0.17
C LYS A 117 -2.01 16.32 -0.40
N VAL A 118 -0.94 16.74 -1.08
CA VAL A 118 -0.79 18.13 -1.50
C VAL A 118 -1.58 18.34 -2.80
N ALA A 119 -2.54 19.26 -2.79
CA ALA A 119 -3.38 19.56 -3.95
C ALA A 119 -2.83 20.71 -4.83
N ASP A 120 -2.07 21.63 -4.24
CA ASP A 120 -1.49 22.78 -4.93
C ASP A 120 0.02 22.65 -5.05
N ALA A 121 0.52 22.63 -6.29
CA ALA A 121 1.96 22.60 -6.58
C ALA A 121 2.68 23.90 -6.20
N LYS A 122 1.94 24.97 -5.90
CA LYS A 122 2.45 26.23 -5.36
C LYS A 122 2.33 26.33 -3.84
N PHE A 123 1.87 25.28 -3.16
CA PHE A 123 1.84 25.23 -1.70
C PHE A 123 3.25 25.50 -1.16
N VAL A 124 3.34 26.38 -0.17
CA VAL A 124 4.58 26.74 0.51
C VAL A 124 4.49 26.18 1.92
N PRO A 125 5.29 25.17 2.29
CA PRO A 125 5.38 24.70 3.67
C PRO A 125 6.01 25.79 4.56
N GLU A 126 5.56 25.84 5.81
CA GLU A 126 6.09 26.75 6.84
C GLU A 126 7.54 26.43 7.22
#